data_AF-M1NUL1-F1
#
_entry.id   AF-M1NUL1-F1
#
_cell.length_a   1.000
_cell.length_b   1.000
_cell.length_c   1.000
_cell.angle_alpha   90.00
_cell.angle_beta   90.00
_cell.angle_gamma   90.00
#
_symmetry.space_group_name_H-M   'P 1'
#
loop_
_entity.id
_entity.type
_entity.pdbx_description
1 polymer ?
#
loop_
_entity_poly.entity_id
_entity_poly.type
_entity_poly.pdbx_seq_one_letter_code
_entity_poly.pdbx_strand_id
1 'polypeptide(L)'
;MSTIYDWSLIAPENARADEIINWAEGQPPSSVNDSARAMMQRFREYLSDNGGAIDTQFVANSYEDITEIRLITKSPIAAYANDIVVRFKAQGTNRGETNIALNQLLAQPVYKTTQNGLETLTGGEIQEGGLYELVYHLGIGGDDKDGWCLTNPTFPQIFPSGFIATFAMKNVPTGWLLCDGKEYSREEYANLFAAIGGIWGIGDGTTTFNIPDLRGMFLRGLDSERGLDKGRVLGSRQEESFKAHTHQGTISENGGHAHKYLEPTKPYYSWTGQGGIHDYICGNREEKLTGASGQHSHTLTLKATGGPETRPVNIAVVYAIKV
;
A
#
# COMPACT_ATOMS: atom_id res chain seq x y z
N MET A 1 47.45 15.63 -22.08
CA MET A 1 47.49 15.06 -20.72
C MET A 1 46.72 13.76 -20.70
N SER A 2 47.44 12.63 -20.69
CA SER A 2 46.87 11.30 -20.52
C SER A 2 46.45 11.05 -19.08
N THR A 3 45.62 10.03 -18.88
CA THR A 3 45.14 9.52 -17.59
C THR A 3 45.37 8.00 -17.51
N ILE A 4 45.14 7.41 -16.34
CA ILE A 4 45.24 5.95 -16.17
C ILE A 4 44.22 5.18 -17.04
N TYR A 5 43.13 5.83 -17.45
CA TYR A 5 42.10 5.24 -18.32
C TYR A 5 42.55 5.12 -19.78
N ASP A 6 43.62 5.82 -20.17
CA ASP A 6 44.18 5.79 -21.54
C ASP A 6 45.24 4.69 -21.73
N TRP A 7 45.61 3.97 -20.66
CA TRP A 7 46.67 2.96 -20.70
C TRP A 7 46.21 1.65 -21.37
N SER A 8 47.07 1.08 -22.20
CA SER A 8 46.80 -0.19 -22.89
C SER A 8 46.93 -1.38 -21.94
N LEU A 9 46.17 -2.43 -22.21
CA LEU A 9 46.38 -3.75 -21.59
C LEU A 9 47.62 -4.47 -22.17
N ILE A 10 48.19 -3.97 -23.26
CA ILE A 10 49.38 -4.51 -23.91
C ILE A 10 50.60 -3.71 -23.42
N ALA A 11 51.38 -4.32 -22.50
CA ALA A 11 52.46 -3.64 -21.79
C ALA A 11 53.45 -2.85 -22.68
N PRO A 12 53.93 -3.36 -23.84
CA PRO A 12 54.83 -2.60 -24.71
C PRO A 12 54.26 -1.28 -25.25
N GLU A 13 52.94 -1.16 -25.38
CA GLU A 13 52.29 0.04 -25.89
C GLU A 13 52.31 1.18 -24.86
N ASN A 14 52.54 0.87 -23.58
CA ASN A 14 52.55 1.84 -22.48
C ASN A 14 53.87 2.58 -22.31
N ALA A 15 54.89 2.30 -23.12
CA ALA A 15 56.22 2.91 -22.97
C ALA A 15 56.20 4.45 -22.97
N ARG A 16 55.21 5.05 -23.67
CA ARG A 16 54.98 6.51 -23.77
C ARG A 16 53.49 6.88 -23.70
N ALA A 17 52.66 6.03 -23.09
CA ALA A 17 51.22 6.27 -23.05
C ALA A 17 50.83 7.49 -22.20
N ASP A 18 51.68 7.89 -21.24
CA ASP A 18 51.50 9.08 -20.42
C ASP A 18 52.69 10.04 -20.60
N GLU A 19 52.40 11.31 -20.86
CA GLU A 19 53.40 12.35 -21.10
C GLU A 19 54.41 12.50 -19.94
N ILE A 20 54.02 12.15 -18.71
CA ILE A 20 54.87 12.25 -17.52
C ILE A 20 55.47 10.91 -17.06
N ILE A 21 55.18 9.80 -17.75
CA ILE A 21 55.70 8.46 -17.42
C ILE A 21 56.37 7.87 -18.66
N ASN A 22 57.68 7.64 -18.57
CA ASN A 22 58.45 7.02 -19.63
C ASN A 22 59.01 5.67 -19.18
N TRP A 23 58.55 4.59 -19.81
CA TRP A 23 59.02 3.22 -19.60
C TRP A 23 59.72 2.64 -20.83
N ALA A 24 60.20 3.49 -21.74
CA ALA A 24 61.01 3.01 -22.87
C ALA A 24 62.23 2.22 -22.39
N GLU A 25 62.71 1.29 -23.21
CA GLU A 25 63.93 0.54 -22.88
C GLU A 25 65.17 1.45 -22.91
N GLY A 26 66.17 1.11 -22.08
CA GLY A 26 67.45 1.82 -22.04
C GLY A 26 67.43 3.18 -21.32
N GLN A 27 66.40 3.48 -20.52
CA GLN A 27 66.33 4.73 -19.77
C GLN A 27 67.41 4.83 -18.68
N PRO A 28 67.95 6.03 -18.41
CA PRO A 28 68.83 6.25 -17.27
C PRO A 28 68.06 6.03 -15.95
N PRO A 29 68.74 5.58 -14.86
CA PRO A 29 68.08 5.32 -13.58
C PRO A 29 67.28 6.49 -13.01
N SER A 30 67.67 7.74 -13.28
CA SER A 30 66.92 8.93 -12.84
C SER A 30 65.54 9.01 -13.49
N SER A 31 65.45 8.76 -14.81
CA SER A 31 64.18 8.78 -15.54
C SER A 31 63.24 7.68 -15.07
N VAL A 32 63.78 6.49 -14.76
CA VAL A 32 63.02 5.38 -14.16
C VAL A 32 62.42 5.80 -12.81
N ASN A 33 63.19 6.48 -11.97
CA ASN A 33 62.72 6.99 -10.68
C ASN A 33 61.66 8.10 -10.83
N ASP A 34 61.80 8.98 -11.82
CA ASP A 34 60.78 10.00 -12.14
C ASP A 34 59.47 9.34 -12.59
N SER A 35 59.55 8.39 -13.52
CA SER A 35 58.39 7.60 -13.99
C SER A 35 57.70 6.87 -12.84
N ALA A 36 58.46 6.29 -11.89
CA ALA A 36 57.88 5.63 -10.72
C ALA A 36 57.12 6.61 -9.81
N ARG A 37 57.65 7.82 -9.58
CA ARG A 37 56.94 8.87 -8.83
C ARG A 37 55.68 9.32 -9.54
N ALA A 38 55.74 9.49 -10.86
CA ALA A 38 54.58 9.84 -11.67
C ALA A 38 53.51 8.73 -11.67
N MET A 39 53.89 7.44 -11.69
CA MET A 39 52.92 6.35 -11.48
C MET A 39 52.23 6.44 -10.13
N MET A 40 52.97 6.70 -9.04
CA MET A 40 52.37 6.89 -7.70
C MET A 40 51.35 8.04 -7.70
N GLN A 41 51.64 9.13 -8.43
CA GLN A 41 50.69 10.22 -8.63
C GLN A 41 49.42 9.73 -9.35
N ARG A 42 49.53 9.00 -10.46
CA ARG A 42 48.36 8.46 -11.20
C ARG A 42 47.51 7.51 -10.37
N PHE A 43 48.14 6.66 -9.54
CA PHE A 43 47.39 5.84 -8.59
C PHE A 43 46.64 6.70 -7.55
N ARG A 44 47.22 7.80 -7.09
CA ARG A 44 46.53 8.70 -6.15
C ARG A 44 45.35 9.41 -6.81
N GLU A 45 45.47 9.81 -8.08
CA GLU A 45 44.40 10.36 -8.91
C GLU A 45 43.26 9.35 -9.09
N TYR A 46 43.58 8.12 -9.49
CA TYR A 46 42.61 7.02 -9.59
C TYR A 46 41.85 6.78 -8.28
N LEU A 47 42.56 6.78 -7.14
CA LEU A 47 41.94 6.67 -5.82
C LEU A 47 41.06 7.89 -5.47
N SER A 48 41.35 9.08 -6.00
CA SER A 48 40.50 10.26 -5.78
C SER A 48 39.20 10.16 -6.57
N ASP A 49 39.24 9.58 -7.77
CA ASP A 49 38.04 9.36 -8.59
C ASP A 49 37.15 8.25 -8.03
N ASN A 50 37.74 7.20 -7.46
CA ASN A 50 37.03 6.02 -6.96
C ASN A 50 36.71 6.05 -5.46
N GLY A 51 37.22 7.06 -4.74
CA GLY A 51 37.15 7.15 -3.29
C GLY A 51 35.89 7.82 -2.74
N GLY A 52 34.99 8.36 -3.59
CA GLY A 52 33.79 9.06 -3.13
C GLY A 52 34.01 10.52 -2.74
N ALA A 53 35.23 11.03 -2.86
CA ALA A 53 35.64 12.38 -2.47
C ALA A 53 35.63 13.38 -3.64
N ILE A 54 35.01 13.02 -4.76
CA ILE A 54 34.84 13.93 -5.89
C ILE A 54 33.95 15.10 -5.47
N ASP A 55 34.41 16.32 -5.78
CA ASP A 55 33.62 17.53 -5.57
C ASP A 55 32.42 17.53 -6.53
N THR A 56 31.21 17.62 -5.99
CA THR A 56 29.97 17.63 -6.78
C THR A 56 29.34 19.01 -6.77
N GLN A 57 28.91 19.50 -7.94
CA GLN A 57 27.96 20.61 -8.03
C GLN A 57 26.61 20.04 -8.45
N PHE A 58 25.65 20.11 -7.55
CA PHE A 58 24.33 19.52 -7.72
C PHE A 58 23.31 20.62 -8.05
N VAL A 59 22.69 20.55 -9.22
CA VAL A 59 21.67 21.50 -9.66
C VAL A 59 20.40 20.70 -9.99
N ALA A 60 19.42 20.75 -9.09
CA ALA A 60 18.08 20.21 -9.35
C ALA A 60 17.16 21.36 -9.79
N ASN A 61 16.72 21.34 -11.05
CA ASN A 61 15.75 22.32 -11.55
C ASN A 61 14.35 21.92 -11.07
N SER A 62 13.71 22.76 -10.26
CA SER A 62 12.39 22.50 -9.69
C SER A 62 11.23 22.58 -10.69
N TYR A 63 11.45 23.10 -11.89
CA TYR A 63 10.40 23.32 -12.89
C TYR A 63 10.32 22.23 -13.97
N GLU A 64 11.43 21.53 -14.24
CA GLU A 64 11.54 20.61 -15.39
C GLU A 64 11.72 19.14 -14.95
N ASP A 65 11.78 18.86 -13.65
CA ASP A 65 12.14 17.52 -13.11
C ASP A 65 13.42 16.96 -13.77
N ILE A 66 14.41 17.84 -13.94
CA ILE A 66 15.74 17.48 -14.44
C ILE A 66 16.78 17.77 -13.36
N THR A 67 17.70 16.84 -13.19
CA THR A 67 18.86 16.97 -12.31
C THR A 67 20.14 16.99 -13.13
N GLU A 68 20.93 18.04 -12.96
CA GLU A 68 22.29 18.10 -13.48
C GLU A 68 23.30 17.98 -12.34
N ILE A 69 24.25 17.07 -12.48
CA ILE A 69 25.35 16.91 -11.52
C ILE A 69 26.67 17.08 -12.25
N ARG A 70 27.48 18.06 -11.82
CA ARG A 70 28.85 18.20 -12.30
C ARG A 70 29.81 17.58 -11.29
N LEU A 71 30.59 16.62 -11.75
CA LEU A 71 31.62 15.93 -10.99
C LEU A 71 33.00 16.51 -11.34
N ILE A 72 33.67 17.10 -10.35
CA ILE A 72 34.99 17.74 -10.53
C ILE A 72 36.07 16.79 -10.01
N THR A 73 36.57 15.95 -10.91
CA THR A 73 37.68 15.01 -10.64
C THR A 73 39.03 15.72 -10.65
N LYS A 74 40.05 15.10 -10.07
CA LYS A 74 41.43 15.58 -10.22
C LYS A 74 42.09 15.04 -11.49
N SER A 75 41.58 13.93 -12.03
CA SER A 75 42.05 13.36 -13.28
C SER A 75 41.72 14.28 -14.48
N PRO A 76 42.70 14.60 -15.35
CA PRO A 76 42.50 15.51 -16.50
C PRO A 76 41.81 14.80 -17.68
N ILE A 77 40.63 14.22 -17.45
CA ILE A 77 39.86 13.49 -18.46
C ILE A 77 39.38 14.48 -19.53
N ALA A 78 39.85 14.28 -20.76
CA ALA A 78 39.64 15.20 -21.89
C ALA A 78 38.48 14.80 -22.82
N ALA A 79 38.04 13.54 -22.76
CA ALA A 79 36.91 13.01 -23.52
C ALA A 79 36.29 11.83 -22.76
N TYR A 80 35.04 11.52 -23.07
CA TYR A 80 34.41 10.30 -22.58
C TYR A 80 34.92 9.08 -23.35
N ALA A 81 35.20 8.02 -22.60
CA ALA A 81 35.62 6.73 -23.11
C ALA A 81 34.98 5.63 -22.24
N ASN A 82 34.97 4.40 -22.76
CA ASN A 82 34.56 3.25 -21.98
C ASN A 82 35.38 3.10 -20.69
N ASP A 83 34.76 2.51 -19.68
CA ASP A 83 35.42 2.07 -18.44
C ASP A 83 35.89 3.22 -17.52
N ILE A 84 35.45 4.45 -17.77
CA ILE A 84 35.60 5.54 -16.80
C ILE A 84 34.70 5.23 -15.61
N VAL A 85 35.32 4.98 -14.44
CA VAL A 85 34.61 4.71 -13.19
C VAL A 85 34.83 5.86 -12.22
N VAL A 86 33.74 6.42 -11.72
CA VAL A 86 33.77 7.49 -10.71
C VAL A 86 32.82 7.18 -9.57
N ARG A 87 33.23 7.53 -8.36
CA ARG A 87 32.39 7.44 -7.16
C ARG A 87 32.27 8.80 -6.51
N PHE A 88 31.04 9.16 -6.16
CA PHE A 88 30.75 10.45 -5.54
C PHE A 88 29.74 10.29 -4.42
N LYS A 89 29.85 11.13 -3.39
CA LYS A 89 28.82 11.29 -2.37
C LYS A 89 27.83 12.35 -2.83
N ALA A 90 26.57 11.98 -3.01
CA ALA A 90 25.55 12.90 -3.48
C ALA A 90 25.28 14.02 -2.45
N GLN A 91 25.22 15.26 -2.93
CA GLN A 91 24.88 16.43 -2.11
C GLN A 91 23.38 16.77 -2.13
N GLY A 92 22.58 16.03 -2.89
CA GLY A 92 21.15 16.23 -3.00
C GLY A 92 20.46 14.99 -3.57
N THR A 93 19.13 15.01 -3.53
CA THR A 93 18.30 13.97 -4.13
C THR A 93 17.92 14.35 -5.56
N ASN A 94 18.08 13.41 -6.52
CA ASN A 94 17.71 13.69 -7.90
C ASN A 94 16.19 13.75 -8.06
N ARG A 95 15.76 14.66 -8.94
CA ARG A 95 14.39 14.85 -9.40
C ARG A 95 14.37 14.54 -10.90
N GLY A 96 13.59 13.53 -11.29
CA GLY A 96 13.42 13.06 -12.67
C GLY A 96 14.71 12.68 -13.41
N GLU A 97 14.75 13.04 -14.70
CA GLU A 97 15.86 12.71 -15.60
C GLU A 97 17.16 13.34 -15.08
N THR A 98 18.25 12.57 -15.11
CA THR A 98 19.51 13.00 -14.51
C THR A 98 20.63 12.94 -15.52
N ASN A 99 21.38 14.04 -15.65
CA ASN A 99 22.53 14.16 -16.52
C ASN A 99 23.78 14.47 -15.69
N ILE A 100 24.91 13.87 -16.06
CA ILE A 100 26.19 14.02 -15.36
C ILE A 100 27.26 14.55 -16.30
N ALA A 101 27.87 15.65 -15.90
CA ALA A 101 29.02 16.25 -16.57
C ALA A 101 30.30 15.98 -15.76
N LEU A 102 31.33 15.46 -16.42
CA LEU A 102 32.65 15.28 -15.80
C LEU A 102 33.56 16.46 -16.14
N ASN A 103 34.15 17.09 -15.13
CA ASN A 103 35.04 18.25 -15.28
C ASN A 103 34.40 19.36 -16.13
N GLN A 104 34.95 19.63 -17.32
CA GLN A 104 34.46 20.61 -18.31
C GLN A 104 33.75 19.96 -19.51
N LEU A 105 33.58 18.64 -19.50
CA LEU A 105 32.87 17.92 -20.55
C LEU A 105 31.37 18.24 -20.51
N LEU A 106 30.70 17.97 -21.64
CA LEU A 106 29.25 18.07 -21.75
C LEU A 106 28.56 17.05 -20.83
N ALA A 107 27.36 17.40 -20.38
CA ALA A 107 26.55 16.50 -19.58
C ALA A 107 26.08 15.30 -20.42
N GLN A 108 26.11 14.12 -19.82
CA GLN A 108 25.69 12.86 -20.44
C GLN A 108 24.59 12.21 -19.61
N PRO A 109 23.63 11.51 -20.22
CA PRO A 109 22.51 10.92 -19.51
C PRO A 109 22.96 9.81 -18.55
N VAL A 110 22.21 9.64 -17.46
CA VAL A 110 22.39 8.56 -16.50
C VAL A 110 21.27 7.54 -16.63
N TYR A 111 21.68 6.28 -16.69
CA TYR A 111 20.82 5.13 -16.82
C TYR A 111 20.91 4.22 -15.59
N LYS A 112 19.82 3.51 -15.32
CA LYS A 112 19.72 2.42 -14.36
C LYS A 112 19.21 1.16 -15.05
N THR A 113 19.54 0.01 -14.49
CA THR A 113 18.93 -1.26 -14.91
C THR A 113 17.64 -1.49 -14.13
N THR A 114 16.56 -1.75 -14.85
CA THR A 114 15.26 -2.17 -14.30
C THR A 114 14.85 -3.53 -14.87
N GLN A 115 13.70 -4.05 -14.44
CA GLN A 115 13.17 -5.31 -14.99
C GLN A 115 12.85 -5.22 -16.50
N ASN A 116 12.66 -4.01 -17.03
CA ASN A 116 12.37 -3.77 -18.44
C ASN A 116 13.63 -3.49 -19.27
N GLY A 117 14.82 -3.52 -18.65
CA GLY A 117 16.10 -3.21 -19.29
C GLY A 117 16.67 -1.88 -18.82
N LEU A 118 17.39 -1.19 -19.71
CA LEU A 118 18.09 0.06 -19.40
C LEU A 118 17.15 1.25 -19.58
N GLU A 119 16.93 2.02 -18.51
CA GLU A 119 16.04 3.18 -18.48
C GLU A 119 16.76 4.39 -17.86
N THR A 120 16.32 5.61 -18.20
CA THR A 120 16.81 6.84 -17.56
C THR A 120 16.36 6.91 -16.09
N LEU A 121 17.06 7.72 -15.29
CA LEU A 121 16.61 8.02 -13.93
C LEU A 121 15.28 8.79 -13.95
N THR A 122 14.44 8.54 -12.95
CA THR A 122 13.08 9.08 -12.83
C THR A 122 12.86 9.89 -11.55
N GLY A 123 13.90 10.02 -10.72
CA GLY A 123 13.87 10.74 -9.45
C GLY A 123 13.88 9.79 -8.27
N GLY A 124 14.65 10.17 -7.25
CA GLY A 124 14.78 9.42 -6.00
C GLY A 124 15.71 8.21 -6.04
N GLU A 125 16.41 7.96 -7.15
CA GLU A 125 17.41 6.89 -7.20
C GLU A 125 18.75 7.33 -6.59
N ILE A 126 19.06 8.62 -6.65
CA ILE A 126 20.19 9.26 -5.98
C ILE A 126 19.61 10.06 -4.81
N GLN A 127 20.05 9.75 -3.59
CA GLN A 127 19.61 10.36 -2.35
C GLN A 127 20.75 11.16 -1.71
N GLU A 128 20.40 12.29 -1.11
CA GLU A 128 21.36 13.10 -0.37
C GLU A 128 22.17 12.28 0.66
N GLY A 129 23.49 12.45 0.64
CA GLY A 129 24.42 11.75 1.52
C GLY A 129 24.77 10.33 1.08
N GLY A 130 24.08 9.76 0.08
CA GLY A 130 24.38 8.44 -0.48
C GLY A 130 25.70 8.44 -1.27
N LEU A 131 26.43 7.33 -1.20
CA LEU A 131 27.64 7.09 -1.99
C LEU A 131 27.26 6.28 -3.24
N TYR A 132 27.49 6.85 -4.42
CA TYR A 132 27.11 6.27 -5.69
C TYR A 132 28.31 5.99 -6.58
N GLU A 133 28.20 4.96 -7.39
CA GLU A 133 29.19 4.58 -8.39
C GLU A 133 28.57 4.71 -9.79
N LEU A 134 29.35 5.33 -10.67
CA LEU A 134 29.00 5.52 -12.08
C LEU A 134 30.08 4.91 -12.96
N VAL A 135 29.64 4.23 -14.01
CA VAL A 135 30.51 3.68 -15.04
C VAL A 135 30.08 4.25 -16.39
N TYR A 136 31.00 4.90 -17.11
CA TYR A 136 30.70 5.40 -18.45
C TYR A 136 30.83 4.29 -19.49
N HIS A 137 29.84 4.18 -20.37
CA HIS A 137 29.89 3.29 -21.52
C HIS A 137 29.39 4.01 -22.79
N LEU A 138 30.13 3.81 -23.87
CA LEU A 138 29.73 4.10 -25.23
C LEU A 138 28.83 2.96 -25.73
N GLY A 139 27.73 3.30 -26.41
CA GLY A 139 26.79 2.33 -26.98
C GLY A 139 26.04 1.46 -25.95
N ILE A 140 25.85 1.95 -24.71
CA ILE A 140 25.27 1.23 -23.56
C ILE A 140 23.91 0.56 -23.86
N GLY A 141 23.11 1.14 -24.76
CA GLY A 141 21.79 0.63 -25.15
C GLY A 141 21.67 0.34 -26.66
N GLY A 142 22.79 0.08 -27.33
CA GLY A 142 22.95 0.07 -28.79
C GLY A 142 23.80 1.25 -29.27
N ASP A 143 24.24 1.22 -30.53
CA ASP A 143 25.26 2.14 -31.11
C ASP A 143 24.98 3.65 -30.96
N ASP A 144 23.74 4.04 -30.63
CA ASP A 144 23.30 5.44 -30.54
C ASP A 144 23.12 5.95 -29.10
N LYS A 145 23.48 5.16 -28.08
CA LYS A 145 23.28 5.54 -26.66
C LYS A 145 24.60 5.52 -25.92
N ASP A 146 25.18 6.68 -25.68
CA ASP A 146 26.30 6.86 -24.76
C ASP A 146 25.81 7.41 -23.42
N GLY A 147 26.45 7.03 -22.32
CA GLY A 147 26.11 7.63 -21.03
C GLY A 147 26.65 6.88 -19.82
N TRP A 148 26.15 7.28 -18.66
CA TRP A 148 26.56 6.73 -17.37
C TRP A 148 25.63 5.62 -16.90
N CYS A 149 26.19 4.49 -16.48
CA CYS A 149 25.49 3.47 -15.69
C CYS A 149 25.56 3.84 -14.21
N LEU A 150 24.42 4.03 -13.54
CA LEU A 150 24.34 4.02 -12.08
C LEU A 150 24.25 2.57 -11.59
N THR A 151 25.29 2.09 -10.90
CA THR A 151 25.40 0.66 -10.52
C THR A 151 24.68 0.33 -9.21
N ASN A 152 24.44 1.33 -8.36
CA ASN A 152 23.81 1.17 -7.05
C ASN A 152 22.65 2.16 -6.83
N PRO A 153 21.61 2.17 -7.68
CA PRO A 153 20.46 3.04 -7.50
C PRO A 153 19.71 2.73 -6.20
N THR A 154 19.21 3.77 -5.56
CA THR A 154 18.21 3.62 -4.49
C THR A 154 16.91 3.19 -5.13
N PHE A 155 16.36 2.06 -4.72
CA PHE A 155 15.06 1.65 -5.22
C PHE A 155 13.96 2.42 -4.48
N PRO A 156 13.05 3.08 -5.20
CA PRO A 156 11.93 3.75 -4.57
C PRO A 156 11.08 2.74 -3.79
N GLN A 157 10.53 3.18 -2.67
CA GLN A 157 9.64 2.36 -1.86
C GLN A 157 8.43 1.95 -2.72
N ILE A 158 8.26 0.64 -2.97
CA ILE A 158 7.22 0.12 -3.88
C ILE A 158 5.80 0.47 -3.40
N PHE A 159 5.63 0.68 -2.09
CA PHE A 159 4.38 1.11 -1.46
C PHE A 159 4.62 2.37 -0.65
N PRO A 160 3.81 3.43 -0.84
CA PRO A 160 3.94 4.64 -0.03
C PRO A 160 3.56 4.35 1.43
N SER A 161 4.12 5.14 2.35
CA SER A 161 3.68 5.13 3.75
C SER A 161 2.17 5.40 3.85
N GLY A 162 1.49 4.69 4.75
CA GLY A 162 0.03 4.72 4.88
C GLY A 162 -0.71 3.70 4.00
N PHE A 163 -0.04 3.01 3.08
CA PHE A 163 -0.64 1.93 2.29
C PHE A 163 -1.04 0.74 3.18
N ILE A 164 -2.30 0.30 3.07
CA ILE A 164 -2.83 -0.85 3.80
C ILE A 164 -2.81 -2.08 2.90
N ALA A 165 -2.15 -3.14 3.35
CA ALA A 165 -2.08 -4.42 2.66
C ALA A 165 -2.73 -5.54 3.47
N THR A 166 -3.05 -6.63 2.79
CA THR A 166 -3.49 -7.89 3.39
C THR A 166 -2.37 -8.92 3.37
N PHE A 167 -2.21 -9.64 4.47
CA PHE A 167 -1.21 -10.67 4.63
C PHE A 167 -1.87 -11.99 5.03
N ALA A 168 -1.48 -13.06 4.34
CA ALA A 168 -1.87 -14.43 4.69
C ALA A 168 -1.10 -14.97 5.91
N MET A 169 -0.04 -14.27 6.34
CA MET A 169 0.79 -14.63 7.48
C MET A 169 0.43 -13.81 8.73
N LYS A 170 0.65 -14.40 9.91
CA LYS A 170 0.35 -13.76 11.19
C LYS A 170 1.36 -12.68 11.59
N ASN A 171 2.65 -12.94 11.34
CA ASN A 171 3.72 -12.02 11.69
C ASN A 171 3.92 -11.04 10.55
N VAL A 172 3.77 -9.75 10.84
CA VAL A 172 3.92 -8.67 9.87
C VAL A 172 5.42 -8.44 9.57
N PRO A 173 5.83 -8.25 8.29
CA PRO A 173 7.24 -8.12 7.94
C PRO A 173 7.80 -6.76 8.37
N THR A 174 9.13 -6.65 8.44
CA THR A 174 9.83 -5.39 8.74
C THR A 174 9.40 -4.27 7.78
N GLY A 175 9.20 -3.07 8.31
CA GLY A 175 8.71 -1.92 7.54
C GLY A 175 7.19 -1.86 7.41
N TRP A 176 6.45 -2.67 8.17
CA TRP A 176 5.00 -2.65 8.26
C TRP A 176 4.56 -2.74 9.73
N LEU A 177 3.41 -2.15 10.05
CA LEU A 177 2.79 -2.22 11.37
C LEU A 177 1.44 -2.91 11.28
N LEU A 178 1.12 -3.76 12.24
CA LEU A 178 -0.20 -4.39 12.35
C LEU A 178 -1.26 -3.30 12.56
N CYS A 179 -2.38 -3.34 11.83
CA CYS A 179 -3.50 -2.41 12.04
C CYS A 179 -4.31 -2.80 13.29
N ASP A 180 -3.78 -2.49 14.47
CA ASP A 180 -4.33 -2.83 15.79
C ASP A 180 -4.74 -1.62 16.66
N GLY A 181 -4.78 -0.42 16.07
CA GLY A 181 -5.16 0.82 16.77
C GLY A 181 -4.05 1.44 17.63
N LYS A 182 -2.86 0.84 17.64
CA LYS A 182 -1.78 1.29 18.52
C LYS A 182 -1.32 2.72 18.20
N GLU A 183 -0.83 3.38 19.23
CA GLU A 183 -0.27 4.72 19.17
C GLU A 183 1.24 4.68 18.88
N TYR A 184 1.72 5.58 18.02
CA TYR A 184 3.12 5.69 17.59
C TYR A 184 3.61 7.15 17.60
N SER A 185 4.94 7.33 17.71
CA SER A 185 5.60 8.65 17.70
C SER A 185 5.55 9.30 16.31
N ARG A 186 5.18 10.59 16.26
CA ARG A 186 5.21 11.41 15.04
C ARG A 186 6.63 11.67 14.54
N GLU A 187 7.62 11.66 15.44
CA GLU A 187 9.02 11.87 15.07
C GLU A 187 9.63 10.61 14.45
N GLU A 188 9.42 9.45 15.10
CA GLU A 188 9.93 8.16 14.60
C GLU A 188 9.24 7.73 13.30
N TYR A 189 7.94 7.99 13.18
CA TYR A 189 7.11 7.63 12.03
C TYR A 189 6.59 8.85 11.26
N ALA A 190 7.47 9.83 11.01
CA ALA A 190 7.12 11.09 10.37
C ALA A 190 6.44 10.94 9.00
N ASN A 191 6.92 10.02 8.15
CA ASN A 191 6.32 9.76 6.85
C ASN A 191 4.89 9.19 6.97
N LEU A 192 4.67 8.30 7.94
CA LEU A 192 3.36 7.72 8.17
C LEU A 192 2.39 8.77 8.72
N PHE A 193 2.83 9.58 9.69
CA PHE A 193 2.01 10.67 10.22
C PHE A 193 1.66 11.70 9.13
N ALA A 194 2.60 12.04 8.26
CA ALA A 194 2.33 12.91 7.11
C ALA A 194 1.27 12.30 6.17
N ALA A 195 1.25 10.98 6.01
CA ALA A 195 0.30 10.30 5.14
C ALA A 195 -1.12 10.16 5.73
N ILE A 196 -1.26 9.81 7.02
CA ILE A 196 -2.57 9.48 7.62
C ILE A 196 -3.07 10.48 8.66
N GLY A 197 -2.19 11.37 9.14
CA GLY A 197 -2.50 12.35 10.19
C GLY A 197 -3.11 11.72 11.43
N GLY A 198 -4.08 12.41 12.03
CA GLY A 198 -4.85 11.95 13.19
C GLY A 198 -6.18 11.26 12.86
N ILE A 199 -6.42 10.87 11.59
CA ILE A 199 -7.72 10.32 11.13
C ILE A 199 -8.16 9.11 11.96
N TRP A 200 -7.19 8.29 12.36
CA TRP A 200 -7.41 7.04 13.08
C TRP A 200 -7.27 7.19 14.60
N GLY A 201 -7.08 8.42 15.07
CA GLY A 201 -6.87 8.79 16.47
C GLY A 201 -5.74 9.80 16.58
N ILE A 202 -5.94 10.80 17.44
CA ILE A 202 -5.02 11.92 17.60
C ILE A 202 -3.83 11.61 18.51
N GLY A 203 -3.73 10.38 19.02
CA GLY A 203 -2.77 10.00 20.06
C GLY A 203 -2.94 10.87 21.32
N ASP A 204 -1.81 11.36 21.82
CA ASP A 204 -1.69 12.33 22.91
C ASP A 204 -2.05 13.78 22.49
N GLY A 205 -2.38 14.00 21.22
CA GLY A 205 -2.67 15.30 20.63
C GLY A 205 -1.45 16.13 20.21
N THR A 206 -0.22 15.73 20.57
CA THR A 206 1.00 16.53 20.37
C THR A 206 2.15 15.75 19.72
N THR A 207 2.58 14.64 20.31
CA THR A 207 3.78 13.88 19.91
C THR A 207 3.46 12.55 19.27
N THR A 208 2.23 12.05 19.39
CA THR A 208 1.83 10.75 18.87
C THR A 208 0.57 10.79 18.00
N PHE A 209 0.29 9.67 17.34
CA PHE A 209 -0.92 9.43 16.53
C PHE A 209 -1.26 7.94 16.53
N ASN A 210 -2.53 7.61 16.25
CA ASN A 210 -2.96 6.22 16.15
C ASN A 210 -2.95 5.75 14.69
N ILE A 211 -2.66 4.46 14.50
CA ILE A 211 -2.90 3.76 13.24
C ILE A 211 -4.31 3.13 13.25
N PRO A 212 -4.81 2.62 12.11
CA PRO A 212 -6.12 1.96 12.06
C PRO A 212 -6.20 0.73 13.00
N ASP A 213 -7.36 0.48 13.62
CA ASP A 213 -7.71 -0.83 14.16
C ASP A 213 -8.69 -1.52 13.21
N LEU A 214 -8.20 -2.51 12.46
CA LEU A 214 -8.98 -3.19 11.41
C LEU A 214 -9.28 -4.65 11.77
N ARG A 215 -9.01 -5.05 13.03
CA ARG A 215 -9.24 -6.42 13.47
C ARG A 215 -10.74 -6.71 13.51
N GLY A 216 -11.17 -7.74 12.77
CA GLY A 216 -12.59 -8.11 12.64
C GLY A 216 -13.43 -7.17 11.77
N MET A 217 -12.80 -6.21 11.07
CA MET A 217 -13.51 -5.24 10.24
C MET A 217 -13.55 -5.69 8.77
N PHE A 218 -14.66 -5.40 8.10
CA PHE A 218 -14.71 -5.38 6.64
C PHE A 218 -14.39 -3.98 6.12
N LEU A 219 -13.44 -3.88 5.20
CA LEU A 219 -13.14 -2.62 4.55
C LEU A 219 -14.11 -2.39 3.40
N ARG A 220 -14.63 -1.16 3.32
CA ARG A 220 -15.43 -0.68 2.21
C ARG A 220 -14.81 0.58 1.63
N GLY A 221 -14.87 0.72 0.31
CA GLY A 221 -14.38 1.93 -0.35
C GLY A 221 -15.13 3.17 0.12
N LEU A 222 -14.41 4.28 0.27
CA LEU A 222 -15.02 5.58 0.52
C LEU A 222 -15.88 5.98 -0.70
N ASP A 223 -17.10 6.45 -0.45
CA ASP A 223 -18.05 6.80 -1.52
C ASP A 223 -17.52 7.91 -2.44
N SER A 224 -16.80 8.87 -1.86
CA SER A 224 -16.19 10.01 -2.57
C SER A 224 -17.18 10.65 -3.56
N GLU A 225 -18.36 11.00 -3.06
CA GLU A 225 -19.43 11.72 -3.79
C GLU A 225 -20.13 10.91 -4.90
N ARG A 226 -19.87 9.60 -5.02
CA ARG A 226 -20.58 8.73 -5.96
C ARG A 226 -22.07 8.58 -5.64
N GLY A 227 -22.46 8.72 -4.37
CA GLY A 227 -23.84 8.71 -3.90
C GLY A 227 -24.41 7.35 -3.52
N LEU A 228 -23.59 6.30 -3.43
CA LEU A 228 -24.02 4.95 -3.01
C LEU A 228 -23.95 4.77 -1.49
N ASP A 229 -22.98 5.40 -0.84
CA ASP A 229 -22.73 5.31 0.61
C ASP A 229 -22.60 6.72 1.19
N LYS A 230 -23.70 7.47 1.10
CA LYS A 230 -23.77 8.90 1.43
C LYS A 230 -23.45 9.18 2.90
N GLY A 231 -22.79 10.31 3.15
CA GLY A 231 -22.49 10.80 4.50
C GLY A 231 -21.31 10.12 5.19
N ARG A 232 -20.55 9.30 4.45
CA ARG A 232 -19.38 8.61 4.98
C ARG A 232 -18.14 9.46 4.83
N VAL A 233 -17.32 9.44 5.87
CA VAL A 233 -16.01 10.10 5.92
C VAL A 233 -14.90 9.07 6.04
N LEU A 234 -13.70 9.39 5.56
CA LEU A 234 -12.55 8.52 5.65
C LEU A 234 -12.28 8.13 7.10
N GLY A 235 -12.01 6.84 7.35
CA GLY A 235 -11.76 6.32 8.70
C GLY A 235 -13.00 6.10 9.59
N SER A 236 -14.20 6.49 9.15
CA SER A 236 -15.41 6.28 9.97
C SER A 236 -15.78 4.80 10.12
N ARG A 237 -16.10 4.35 11.34
CA ARG A 237 -16.69 3.03 11.60
C ARG A 237 -18.17 3.03 11.20
N GLN A 238 -18.69 1.88 10.79
CA GLN A 238 -20.12 1.67 10.58
C GLN A 238 -20.53 0.43 11.37
N GLU A 239 -21.64 0.51 12.09
CA GLU A 239 -22.22 -0.66 12.73
C GLU A 239 -22.92 -1.56 11.70
N GLU A 240 -23.14 -2.81 12.08
CA GLU A 240 -23.93 -3.73 11.28
C GLU A 240 -25.36 -3.22 11.07
N SER A 241 -25.91 -3.53 9.90
CA SER A 241 -27.28 -3.19 9.55
C SER A 241 -27.79 -4.19 8.53
N PHE A 242 -29.08 -4.50 8.58
CA PHE A 242 -29.75 -5.32 7.58
C PHE A 242 -30.76 -4.47 6.82
N LYS A 243 -30.99 -4.81 5.54
CA LYS A 243 -31.97 -4.11 4.73
C LYS A 243 -33.38 -4.33 5.31
N ALA A 244 -34.10 -3.24 5.53
CA ALA A 244 -35.50 -3.29 5.94
C ALA A 244 -36.32 -4.17 4.97
N HIS A 245 -37.15 -5.05 5.53
CA HIS A 245 -38.02 -5.96 4.78
C HIS A 245 -39.26 -6.29 5.62
N THR A 246 -40.28 -6.88 4.98
CA THR A 246 -41.55 -7.22 5.62
C THR A 246 -41.81 -8.72 5.54
N HIS A 247 -42.50 -9.24 6.55
CA HIS A 247 -43.03 -10.60 6.56
C HIS A 247 -44.56 -10.54 6.45
N GLN A 248 -45.12 -11.36 5.58
CA GLN A 248 -46.56 -11.59 5.51
C GLN A 248 -46.86 -12.98 6.07
N GLY A 249 -47.82 -13.07 6.99
CA GLY A 249 -48.30 -14.32 7.55
C GLY A 249 -49.82 -14.35 7.49
N THR A 250 -50.38 -15.49 7.09
CA THR A 250 -51.81 -15.78 7.20
C THR A 250 -52.03 -16.81 8.30
N ILE A 251 -53.08 -16.62 9.08
CA ILE A 251 -53.59 -17.56 10.09
C ILE A 251 -54.83 -18.22 9.50
N SER A 252 -54.98 -19.55 9.65
CA SER A 252 -56.21 -20.21 9.23
C SER A 252 -57.38 -19.66 10.03
N GLU A 253 -58.45 -19.23 9.37
CA GLU A 253 -59.71 -18.92 10.05
C GLU A 253 -60.21 -20.20 10.71
N ASN A 254 -60.07 -20.35 12.03
CA ASN A 254 -61.08 -21.12 12.76
C ASN A 254 -62.29 -20.20 12.94
N GLY A 255 -62.94 -19.95 11.80
CA GLY A 255 -64.16 -19.17 11.65
C GLY A 255 -65.23 -19.64 12.63
N GLY A 256 -66.11 -18.72 13.01
CA GLY A 256 -67.07 -18.89 14.10
C GLY A 256 -67.74 -20.26 14.08
N HIS A 257 -67.77 -20.91 15.25
CA HIS A 257 -68.47 -22.17 15.43
C HIS A 257 -69.60 -22.00 16.46
N ALA A 258 -70.61 -22.86 16.34
CA ALA A 258 -71.75 -22.98 17.24
C ALA A 258 -71.84 -24.42 17.77
N HIS A 259 -72.24 -24.58 19.03
CA HIS A 259 -72.42 -25.89 19.63
C HIS A 259 -73.90 -26.30 19.60
N LYS A 260 -74.15 -27.60 19.47
CA LYS A 260 -75.49 -28.19 19.52
C LYS A 260 -75.84 -28.57 20.96
N TYR A 261 -77.03 -28.23 21.42
CA TYR A 261 -77.58 -28.70 22.68
C TYR A 261 -79.07 -29.04 22.55
N LEU A 262 -79.55 -29.89 23.45
CA LEU A 262 -80.93 -30.37 23.45
C LEU A 262 -81.75 -29.59 24.49
N GLU A 263 -82.64 -28.72 24.04
CA GLU A 263 -83.54 -27.95 24.88
C GLU A 263 -84.86 -28.72 25.11
N PRO A 264 -85.37 -28.85 26.35
CA PRO A 264 -86.67 -29.45 26.60
C PRO A 264 -87.79 -28.54 26.08
N THR A 265 -88.65 -29.06 25.20
CA THR A 265 -89.84 -28.31 24.77
C THR A 265 -90.92 -28.30 25.86
N LYS A 266 -91.76 -27.25 25.84
CA LYS A 266 -92.75 -26.95 26.88
C LYS A 266 -93.55 -28.20 27.29
N PRO A 267 -93.80 -28.41 28.59
CA PRO A 267 -94.53 -29.58 29.07
C PRO A 267 -95.92 -29.63 28.45
N TYR A 268 -96.29 -30.80 27.90
CA TYR A 268 -97.64 -31.07 27.44
C TYR A 268 -98.50 -31.44 28.65
N TYR A 269 -99.35 -30.52 29.09
CA TYR A 269 -100.31 -30.80 30.16
C TYR A 269 -101.49 -31.60 29.59
N SER A 270 -101.51 -32.93 29.78
CA SER A 270 -102.69 -33.74 29.48
C SER A 270 -103.60 -33.81 30.70
N TRP A 271 -104.85 -33.35 30.54
CA TRP A 271 -105.89 -33.47 31.55
C TRP A 271 -106.61 -34.81 31.40
N THR A 272 -106.44 -35.71 32.35
CA THR A 272 -107.38 -36.82 32.56
C THR A 272 -108.35 -36.36 33.65
N GLY A 273 -109.65 -36.31 33.34
CA GLY A 273 -110.67 -35.56 34.07
C GLY A 273 -111.02 -36.04 35.48
N GLN A 274 -110.07 -36.52 36.30
CA GLN A 274 -110.30 -36.89 37.70
C GLN A 274 -109.10 -36.50 38.59
N GLY A 275 -109.06 -35.24 39.02
CA GLY A 275 -108.67 -34.88 40.39
C GLY A 275 -107.20 -34.94 40.83
N GLY A 276 -106.21 -35.04 39.93
CA GLY A 276 -104.80 -34.93 40.32
C GLY A 276 -103.87 -34.53 39.17
N ILE A 277 -103.00 -33.54 39.39
CA ILE A 277 -101.94 -33.16 38.45
C ILE A 277 -100.80 -34.17 38.63
N HIS A 278 -100.59 -35.05 37.66
CA HIS A 278 -99.38 -35.86 37.57
C HIS A 278 -98.39 -35.17 36.63
N ASP A 279 -97.29 -34.64 37.18
CA ASP A 279 -96.27 -33.90 36.43
C ASP A 279 -95.32 -34.88 35.72
N TYR A 280 -95.76 -35.45 34.60
CA TYR A 280 -94.88 -36.23 33.73
C TYR A 280 -94.15 -35.28 32.79
N ILE A 281 -92.90 -34.93 33.14
CA ILE A 281 -91.98 -34.27 32.22
C ILE A 281 -91.46 -35.33 31.23
N CYS A 282 -92.30 -35.71 30.26
CA CYS A 282 -91.87 -36.40 29.06
C CYS A 282 -92.04 -35.47 27.86
N GLY A 283 -91.28 -34.37 27.86
CA GLY A 283 -91.20 -33.46 26.73
C GLY A 283 -90.20 -33.97 25.69
N ASN A 284 -90.54 -33.85 24.40
CA ASN A 284 -89.58 -34.05 23.32
C ASN A 284 -88.42 -33.03 23.45
N ARG A 285 -87.19 -33.45 23.18
CA ARG A 285 -86.03 -32.53 23.13
C ARG A 285 -85.83 -32.04 21.70
N GLU A 286 -85.70 -30.73 21.53
CA GLU A 286 -85.31 -30.14 20.25
C GLU A 286 -83.82 -29.79 20.24
N GLU A 287 -83.15 -30.06 19.12
CA GLU A 287 -81.77 -29.62 18.90
C GLU A 287 -81.76 -28.11 18.61
N LYS A 288 -81.08 -27.34 19.46
CA LYS A 288 -80.79 -25.92 19.27
C LYS A 288 -79.29 -25.71 19.13
N LEU A 289 -78.92 -24.64 18.44
CA LEU A 289 -77.55 -24.17 18.33
C LEU A 289 -77.31 -23.03 19.32
N THR A 290 -76.12 -22.94 19.89
CA THR A 290 -75.66 -21.70 20.56
C THR A 290 -75.51 -20.59 19.52
N GLY A 291 -75.45 -19.33 19.96
CA GLY A 291 -74.95 -18.26 19.08
C GLY A 291 -73.55 -18.60 18.55
N ALA A 292 -73.24 -18.15 17.33
CA ALA A 292 -71.87 -18.24 16.83
C ALA A 292 -70.95 -17.41 17.74
N SER A 293 -69.84 -18.01 18.19
CA SER A 293 -68.79 -17.22 18.84
C SER A 293 -68.30 -16.14 17.88
N GLY A 294 -68.27 -14.89 18.36
CA GLY A 294 -67.82 -13.73 17.58
C GLY A 294 -66.37 -13.82 17.14
N GLN A 295 -65.95 -12.90 16.27
CA GLN A 295 -64.56 -12.83 15.80
C GLN A 295 -63.57 -12.81 16.97
N HIS A 296 -62.56 -13.68 16.91
CA HIS A 296 -61.42 -13.69 17.84
C HIS A 296 -60.12 -13.54 17.07
N SER A 297 -59.05 -13.12 17.75
CA SER A 297 -57.72 -12.93 17.16
C SER A 297 -56.82 -14.14 17.40
N HIS A 298 -55.92 -14.41 16.46
CA HIS A 298 -54.76 -15.26 16.69
C HIS A 298 -53.50 -14.41 16.82
N THR A 299 -52.64 -14.77 17.77
CA THR A 299 -51.33 -14.14 17.93
C THR A 299 -50.28 -14.91 17.13
N LEU A 300 -49.71 -14.28 16.11
CA LEU A 300 -48.53 -14.79 15.41
C LEU A 300 -47.28 -14.39 16.20
N THR A 301 -46.57 -15.37 16.78
CA THR A 301 -45.29 -15.14 17.46
C THR A 301 -44.15 -15.58 16.55
N LEU A 302 -43.31 -14.63 16.15
CA LEU A 302 -42.07 -14.91 15.42
C LEU A 302 -40.91 -14.96 16.42
N LYS A 303 -40.14 -16.05 16.42
CA LYS A 303 -38.91 -16.15 17.22
C LYS A 303 -37.75 -15.49 16.47
N ALA A 304 -36.80 -14.94 17.21
CA ALA A 304 -35.51 -14.56 16.65
C ALA A 304 -34.83 -15.81 16.06
N THR A 305 -34.33 -15.70 14.83
CA THR A 305 -33.57 -16.75 14.14
C THR A 305 -32.24 -16.17 13.66
N GLY A 306 -31.21 -17.02 13.54
CA GLY A 306 -29.87 -16.61 13.12
C GLY A 306 -28.83 -16.64 14.23
N GLY A 307 -27.63 -16.14 13.90
CA GLY A 307 -26.50 -15.97 14.82
C GLY A 307 -26.36 -14.53 15.33
N PRO A 308 -25.29 -14.24 16.09
CA PRO A 308 -25.07 -12.92 16.71
C PRO A 308 -24.59 -11.82 15.73
N GLU A 309 -24.31 -12.15 14.47
CA GLU A 309 -23.73 -11.23 13.48
C GLU A 309 -24.27 -11.55 12.08
N THR A 310 -24.52 -10.52 11.27
CA THR A 310 -24.83 -10.68 9.85
C THR A 310 -23.58 -10.40 9.00
N ARG A 311 -23.06 -11.42 8.32
CA ARG A 311 -21.90 -11.26 7.41
C ARG A 311 -21.95 -12.21 6.20
N PRO A 312 -21.36 -11.84 5.06
CA PRO A 312 -21.15 -12.77 3.94
C PRO A 312 -20.14 -13.85 4.31
N VAL A 313 -20.02 -14.90 3.50
CA VAL A 313 -18.89 -15.85 3.60
C VAL A 313 -17.59 -15.08 3.44
N ASN A 314 -16.63 -15.29 4.33
CA ASN A 314 -15.38 -14.54 4.40
C ASN A 314 -14.24 -15.41 4.94
N ILE A 315 -13.00 -14.96 4.72
CA ILE A 315 -11.78 -15.50 5.28
C ILE A 315 -11.03 -14.39 6.03
N ALA A 316 -10.46 -14.71 7.19
CA ALA A 316 -9.70 -13.76 7.99
C ALA A 316 -8.26 -13.66 7.48
N VAL A 317 -7.80 -12.43 7.25
CA VAL A 317 -6.42 -12.09 6.90
C VAL A 317 -5.91 -11.00 7.83
N VAL A 318 -4.59 -10.81 7.88
CA VAL A 318 -3.98 -9.73 8.67
C VAL A 318 -3.93 -8.46 7.83
N TYR A 319 -4.45 -7.36 8.38
CA TYR A 319 -4.24 -6.02 7.84
C TYR A 319 -3.00 -5.38 8.47
N ALA A 320 -2.11 -4.84 7.64
CA ALA A 320 -0.98 -4.07 8.10
C ALA A 320 -0.77 -2.83 7.22
N ILE A 321 -0.18 -1.80 7.82
CA ILE A 321 0.07 -0.50 7.20
C ILE A 321 1.57 -0.28 6.99
N LYS A 322 1.93 0.24 5.82
CA LYS A 322 3.31 0.55 5.47
C LYS A 322 3.80 1.76 6.26
N VAL A 323 4.97 1.66 6.89
CA VAL A 323 5.65 2.80 7.54
C VAL A 323 6.56 3.58 6.60
#